data_AF-Q2KKS0-F1
#
_entry.id   AF-Q2KKS0-F1
#
_cell.length_a   1.000
_cell.length_b   1.000
_cell.length_c   1.000
_cell.angle_alpha   90.00
_cell.angle_beta   90.00
_cell.angle_gamma   90.00
#
_symmetry.space_group_name_H-M   'P 1'
#
loop_
_entity.id
_entity.type
_entity.pdbx_description
1 polymer ?
#
loop_
_entity_poly.entity_id
_entity_poly.type
_entity_poly.pdbx_seq_one_letter_code
_entity_poly.pdbx_strand_id
1 'polypeptide(L)' 'MTNHGDDCYFFYYSTCTKGDSCPFRHCEAAMGNETICNLWQEGRCFR' A
#
# COMPACT_ATOMS: atom_id res chain seq x y z
N MET A 1 5.46 10.26 -12.37
CA MET A 1 4.65 10.70 -11.22
C MET A 1 4.48 9.48 -10.33
N THR A 2 5.40 9.26 -9.39
CA THR A 2 5.22 8.20 -8.38
C THR A 2 4.56 8.89 -7.20
N ASN A 3 3.28 8.57 -6.98
CA ASN A 3 2.48 9.26 -5.99
C ASN A 3 2.98 8.82 -4.61
N HIS A 4 3.25 9.80 -3.76
CA HIS A 4 3.49 9.58 -2.35
C HIS A 4 2.22 8.94 -1.75
N GLY A 5 2.19 7.61 -1.70
CA GLY A 5 1.01 6.84 -1.32
C GLY A 5 0.95 5.46 -1.95
N ASP A 6 1.58 5.22 -3.10
CA ASP A 6 1.44 3.94 -3.80
C ASP A 6 1.78 2.73 -2.89
N ASP A 7 0.83 1.80 -2.77
CA ASP A 7 1.03 0.54 -2.05
C ASP A 7 2.12 -0.27 -2.76
N CYS A 8 2.91 -0.99 -1.98
CA CYS A 8 3.92 -1.84 -2.57
C CYS A 8 3.24 -2.96 -3.36
N TYR A 9 3.32 -2.87 -4.68
CA TYR A 9 2.73 -3.87 -5.57
C TYR A 9 3.27 -5.27 -5.29
N PHE A 10 4.57 -5.38 -4.99
CA PHE A 10 5.15 -6.66 -4.60
C PHE A 10 4.65 -7.17 -3.27
N PHE A 11 4.30 -6.32 -2.31
CA PHE A 11 3.71 -6.75 -1.04
C PHE A 11 2.23 -7.13 -1.22
N TYR A 12 1.50 -6.42 -2.08
CA TYR A 12 0.10 -6.68 -2.33
C TYR A 12 -0.12 -7.99 -3.10
N TYR A 13 0.69 -8.24 -4.14
CA TYR A 13 0.55 -9.42 -5.01
C TYR A 13 1.51 -10.57 -4.65
N SER A 14 2.55 -10.31 -3.84
CA SER A 14 3.63 -11.27 -3.56
C SER A 14 4.31 -10.96 -2.22
N THR A 15 5.53 -11.48 -2.00
CA THR A 15 6.37 -11.12 -0.85
C THR A 15 7.36 -10.03 -1.25
N CYS A 16 7.22 -8.84 -0.67
CA CYS A 16 8.21 -7.78 -0.86
C CYS A 16 9.53 -8.12 -0.14
N THR A 17 10.63 -8.19 -0.88
CA THR A 17 11.96 -8.48 -0.32
C THR A 17 12.64 -7.27 0.33
N LYS A 18 12.09 -6.07 0.17
CA LYS A 18 12.66 -4.83 0.73
C LYS A 18 12.37 -4.65 2.22
N GLY A 19 11.41 -5.40 2.77
CA GLY A 19 10.99 -5.29 4.18
C GLY A 19 10.63 -3.86 4.56
N ASP A 20 11.10 -3.40 5.72
CA ASP A 20 10.90 -2.04 6.24
C ASP A 20 11.64 -0.95 5.46
N SER A 21 12.61 -1.30 4.61
CA SER A 21 13.30 -0.35 3.74
C SER A 21 12.52 -0.06 2.46
N CYS A 22 11.30 -0.58 2.32
CA CYS A 22 10.48 -0.34 1.16
C CYS A 22 10.00 1.12 1.14
N PRO A 23 10.24 1.89 0.06
CA PRO A 23 9.74 3.25 -0.06
C PRO A 23 8.22 3.31 -0.33
N PHE A 24 7.59 2.15 -0.51
CA PHE A 24 6.16 1.98 -0.78
C PHE A 24 5.45 1.42 0.45
N ARG A 25 4.16 1.68 0.55
CA ARG A 25 3.39 1.33 1.74
C ARG A 25 3.14 -0.19 1.81
N HIS A 26 3.42 -0.81 2.95
CA HIS A 26 3.06 -2.19 3.25
C HIS A 26 1.85 -2.19 4.20
N CYS A 27 0.64 -2.37 3.67
CA CYS A 27 -0.58 -2.47 4.48
C CYS A 27 -1.16 -3.87 4.37
N GLU A 28 -1.02 -4.68 5.42
CA GLU A 28 -1.60 -6.04 5.44
C GLU A 28 -3.13 -6.01 5.33
N ALA A 29 -3.77 -4.95 5.83
CA ALA A 29 -5.21 -4.77 5.71
C ALA A 29 -5.68 -4.52 4.26
N ALA A 30 -4.78 -4.06 3.39
CA ALA A 30 -5.04 -3.94 1.95
C ALA A 30 -4.68 -5.22 1.19
N MET A 31 -3.87 -6.12 1.78
CA MET A 31 -3.41 -7.33 1.10
C MET A 31 -4.60 -8.24 0.75
N GLY A 32 -4.85 -8.42 -0.54
CA GLY A 32 -5.98 -9.20 -1.06
C GLY A 32 -7.31 -8.45 -1.16
N ASN A 33 -7.36 -7.14 -0.89
CA ASN A 33 -8.54 -6.32 -1.10
C ASN A 33 -8.34 -5.36 -2.28
N GLU A 34 -8.87 -5.76 -3.44
CA GLU A 34 -8.77 -5.01 -4.70
C GLU A 34 -9.52 -3.69 -4.68
N THR A 35 -10.36 -3.48 -3.65
CA THR A 35 -10.99 -2.18 -3.41
C THR A 35 -10.06 -1.30 -2.59
N ILE A 36 -9.49 -0.30 -3.26
CA ILE A 36 -8.78 0.79 -2.60
C ILE A 36 -9.74 1.49 -1.62
N CYS A 37 -9.29 1.68 -0.37
CA CYS A 37 -10.08 2.40 0.62
C CYS A 37 -10.30 3.84 0.14
N ASN A 38 -11.56 4.22 -0.13
CA ASN A 38 -11.89 5.57 -0.59
C ASN A 38 -11.40 6.66 0.39
N LEU A 39 -11.54 6.41 1.70
CA LEU A 39 -11.04 7.34 2.73
C LEU A 39 -9.52 7.48 2.70
N TRP A 40 -8.80 6.41 2.33
CA TRP A 40 -7.34 6.48 2.14
C TRP A 40 -6.99 7.32 0.91
N GLN A 41 -7.70 7.11 -0.20
CA GLN A 41 -7.50 7.89 -1.42
C GLN A 41 -7.79 9.38 -1.19
N GLU A 42 -8.70 9.70 -0.27
CA GLU A 42 -8.99 11.07 0.19
C GLU A 42 -7.99 11.62 1.23
N GLY A 43 -6.99 10.83 1.66
CA GLY A 43 -6.03 11.23 2.71
C GLY A 43 -6.62 11.30 4.12
N ARG A 44 -7.79 10.68 4.33
CA ARG A 44 -8.55 10.66 5.58
C ARG A 44 -8.40 9.34 6.35
N CYS A 45 -7.75 8.35 5.75
CA CYS A 45 -7.37 7.11 6.42
C CYS A 45 -5.87 7.11 6.72
N PHE A 46 -5.52 6.99 8.00
CA PHE A 46 -4.14 6.91 8.49
C PHE A 46 -3.78 5.48 8.92
N ARG A 47 -4.61 4.51 8.57
CA ARG A 47 -4.49 3.11 8.95
C ARG A 47 -4.25 2.24 7.72
#